data_AF-A0A962U0F4-F1
#
_entry.id   AF-A0A962U0F4-F1
#
_cell.length_a   1.000
_cell.length_b   1.000
_cell.length_c   1.000
_cell.angle_alpha   90.00
_cell.angle_beta   90.00
_cell.angle_gamma   90.00
#
_symmetry.space_group_name_H-M   'P 1'
#
loop_
_entity.id
_entity.type
_entity.pdbx_description
1 polymer ?
#
loop_
_entity_poly.entity_id
_entity_poly.type
_entity_poly.pdbx_seq_one_letter_code
_entity_poly.pdbx_strand_id
1 'polypeptide(L)'
;MYTLLIAFFLVAIVTSFLCSLWEAVLLSITPSYAQIKLQEGGALGRRLQAFKDNIDRPLAAILTLNTIAHTVGAIGVGDQAAKIWADADPLITGLVVPVVMTLAILVLSELIP
;
A
#
# COMPACT_ATOMS: atom_id res chain seq x y z
N MET A 1 -14.29 -17.34 11.98
CA MET A 1 -14.33 -15.93 12.43
C MET A 1 -13.04 -15.18 12.07
N TYR A 2 -11.85 -15.71 12.38
CA TYR A 2 -10.57 -15.03 12.06
C TYR A 2 -10.18 -14.97 10.57
N THR A 3 -10.72 -15.84 9.72
CA THR A 3 -10.35 -15.94 8.30
C THR A 3 -10.52 -14.63 7.53
N LEU A 4 -11.64 -13.94 7.74
CA LEU A 4 -11.93 -12.67 7.06
C LEU A 4 -11.03 -11.54 7.59
N LEU A 5 -10.76 -11.52 8.89
CA LEU A 5 -9.83 -10.56 9.50
C LEU A 5 -8.42 -10.70 8.89
N ILE A 6 -7.91 -11.93 8.84
CA ILE A 6 -6.59 -12.23 8.27
C ILE A 6 -6.58 -11.90 6.77
N ALA A 7 -7.64 -12.21 6.04
CA ALA A 7 -7.74 -11.89 4.62
C ALA A 7 -7.71 -10.38 4.35
N PHE A 8 -8.51 -9.58 5.06
CA PHE A 8 -8.49 -8.11 4.93
C PHE A 8 -7.13 -7.53 5.31
N PHE A 9 -6.52 -8.02 6.40
CA PHE A 9 -5.21 -7.57 6.85
C PHE A 9 -4.10 -7.88 5.84
N LEU A 10 -4.06 -9.11 5.31
CA LEU A 10 -3.07 -9.50 4.32
C LEU A 10 -3.24 -8.74 3.00
N VAL A 11 -4.47 -8.58 2.51
CA VAL A 11 -4.73 -7.84 1.27
C VAL A 11 -4.30 -6.38 1.42
N ALA A 12 -4.60 -5.74 2.56
CA ALA A 12 -4.19 -4.38 2.85
C ALA A 12 -2.66 -4.24 2.82
N ILE A 13 -1.95 -5.07 3.58
CA ILE A 13 -0.48 -5.03 3.66
C ILE A 13 0.16 -5.33 2.32
N VAL A 14 -0.26 -6.39 1.62
CA VAL A 14 0.37 -6.77 0.34
C VAL A 14 0.17 -5.68 -0.71
N THR A 15 -1.03 -5.10 -0.77
CA THR A 15 -1.32 -4.04 -1.74
C THR A 15 -0.51 -2.78 -1.45
N SER A 16 -0.46 -2.36 -0.19
CA SER A 16 0.29 -1.17 0.22
C SER A 16 1.81 -1.38 0.11
N PHE A 17 2.33 -2.57 0.40
CA PHE A 17 3.73 -2.95 0.15
C PHE A 17 4.10 -2.86 -1.33
N LEU A 18 3.23 -3.35 -2.22
CA LEU A 18 3.44 -3.23 -3.67
C LEU A 18 3.44 -1.77 -4.13
N CYS A 19 2.63 -0.91 -3.51
CA CYS A 19 2.62 0.53 -3.79
C CYS A 19 3.97 1.17 -3.43
N SER A 20 4.50 0.93 -2.21
CA SER A 20 5.82 1.45 -1.82
C SER A 20 6.94 0.91 -2.71
N LEU A 21 6.91 -0.38 -3.06
CA LEU A 21 7.89 -0.97 -3.98
C LEU A 21 7.86 -0.27 -5.35
N TRP A 22 6.67 0.01 -5.90
CA TRP A 22 6.55 0.75 -7.15
C TRP A 22 7.05 2.19 -7.04
N GLU A 23 6.81 2.86 -5.92
CA GLU A 23 7.33 4.19 -5.64
C GLU A 23 8.86 4.20 -5.59
N ALA A 24 9.47 3.27 -4.83
CA ALA A 24 10.92 3.13 -4.73
C ALA A 24 11.57 2.80 -6.09
N VAL A 25 10.97 1.90 -6.87
CA VAL A 25 11.44 1.57 -8.23
C VAL A 25 11.29 2.78 -9.16
N LEU A 26 10.15 3.47 -9.11
CA LEU A 26 9.92 4.64 -9.94
C LEU A 26 10.92 5.74 -9.61
N LEU A 27 11.23 5.99 -8.33
CA LEU A 27 12.18 7.04 -7.91
C LEU A 27 13.64 6.68 -8.19
N SER A 28 14.02 5.41 -8.03
CA SER A 28 15.41 4.94 -8.23
C SER A 28 15.88 4.93 -9.69
N ILE A 29 14.97 4.88 -10.67
CA ILE A 29 15.33 5.00 -12.08
C ILE A 29 15.81 6.43 -12.39
N THR A 30 16.96 6.60 -13.02
CA THR A 30 17.42 7.94 -13.41
C THR A 30 16.78 8.40 -14.73
N PRO A 31 16.59 9.72 -14.94
CA PRO A 31 16.13 10.26 -16.22
C PRO A 31 17.01 9.83 -17.41
N SER A 32 18.33 9.76 -17.20
CA SER A 32 19.28 9.31 -18.24
C SER A 32 19.05 7.87 -18.66
N TYR A 33 18.75 6.98 -17.71
CA TYR A 33 18.41 5.58 -18.03
C TYR A 33 17.11 5.48 -18.85
N ALA A 34 16.12 6.31 -18.52
CA ALA A 34 14.87 6.38 -19.30
C ALA A 34 15.12 6.85 -20.74
N GLN A 35 15.99 7.85 -20.94
CA GLN A 35 16.34 8.35 -22.27
C GLN A 35 17.10 7.30 -23.11
N ILE A 36 18.03 6.55 -22.51
CA ILE A 36 18.72 5.45 -23.20
C ILE A 36 17.70 4.41 -23.67
N LYS A 37 16.77 4.01 -22.79
CA LYS A 37 15.69 3.06 -23.14
C LYS A 37 14.73 3.59 -24.18
N LEU A 38 14.51 4.90 -24.26
CA LEU A 38 13.75 5.54 -25.32
C LEU A 38 14.48 5.43 -26.67
N GLN A 39 15.79 5.66 -26.70
CA GLN A 39 16.62 5.57 -27.91
C GLN A 39 16.72 4.14 -28.45
N GLU A 40 16.63 3.12 -27.59
CA GLU A 40 16.52 1.71 -28.01
C GLU A 40 15.22 1.37 -28.78
N GLY A 41 14.28 2.32 -28.90
CA GLY A 41 13.13 2.22 -29.81
C GLY A 41 11.93 1.41 -29.31
N GLY A 42 11.92 1.00 -28.03
CA GLY A 42 10.88 0.15 -27.44
C GLY A 42 9.66 0.89 -26.87
N ALA A 43 8.53 0.18 -26.77
CA ALA A 43 7.32 0.69 -26.09
C ALA A 43 7.55 0.96 -24.60
N LEU A 44 8.43 0.18 -23.96
CA LEU A 44 8.84 0.36 -22.56
C LEU A 44 9.54 1.71 -22.35
N GLY A 45 10.51 2.07 -23.22
CA GLY A 45 11.25 3.32 -23.14
C GLY A 45 10.34 4.55 -23.27
N ARG A 46 9.37 4.50 -24.18
CA ARG A 46 8.34 5.56 -24.32
C ARG A 46 7.51 5.75 -23.05
N ARG A 47 7.04 4.66 -22.44
CA ARG A 47 6.24 4.73 -21.20
C ARG A 47 7.07 5.20 -20.03
N LEU A 48 8.29 4.68 -19.90
CA LEU A 48 9.21 5.05 -18.82
C LEU A 48 9.62 6.53 -18.91
N GLN A 49 9.91 7.02 -20.12
CA GLN A 49 10.16 8.45 -20.33
C GLN A 49 8.95 9.30 -19.95
N ALA A 50 7.74 8.92 -20.39
CA ALA A 50 6.53 9.65 -20.05
C ALA A 50 6.26 9.69 -18.52
N PHE A 51 6.56 8.60 -17.82
CA PHE A 51 6.50 8.55 -16.35
C PHE A 51 7.55 9.43 -15.69
N LYS A 52 8.75 9.59 -16.28
CA LYS A 52 9.81 10.45 -15.74
C LYS A 52 9.61 11.93 -16.06
N ASP A 53 9.06 12.26 -17.22
CA ASP A 53 8.77 13.65 -17.61
C ASP A 53 7.69 14.27 -16.72
N ASN A 54 6.73 13.47 -16.22
CA ASN A 54 5.69 13.90 -15.28
C ASN A 54 5.57 12.89 -14.13
N ILE A 55 6.57 12.82 -13.25
CA ILE A 55 6.66 11.83 -12.17
C ILE A 55 5.51 11.93 -11.16
N ASP A 56 4.93 13.11 -10.99
CA ASP A 56 3.84 13.36 -10.06
C ASP A 56 2.57 12.57 -10.43
N ARG A 57 2.35 12.30 -11.72
CA ARG A 57 1.16 11.60 -12.20
C ARG A 57 1.12 10.11 -11.79
N PRO A 58 2.14 9.28 -12.11
CA PRO A 58 2.19 7.91 -11.61
C PRO A 58 2.36 7.86 -10.09
N LEU A 59 3.11 8.80 -9.48
CA LEU A 59 3.26 8.85 -8.02
C LEU A 59 1.93 9.11 -7.32
N ALA A 60 1.14 10.09 -7.76
CA ALA A 60 -0.18 10.37 -7.21
C ALA A 60 -1.14 9.18 -7.37
N ALA A 61 -1.07 8.45 -8.49
CA ALA A 61 -1.86 7.24 -8.71
C ALA A 61 -1.47 6.11 -7.73
N ILE A 62 -0.18 5.94 -7.46
CA ILE A 62 0.32 4.96 -6.47
C ILE A 62 -0.14 5.38 -5.05
N LEU A 63 0.00 6.65 -4.69
CA LEU A 63 -0.41 7.17 -3.38
C LEU A 63 -1.92 7.02 -3.15
N THR A 64 -2.73 7.29 -4.18
CA THR A 64 -4.19 7.09 -4.09
C THR A 64 -4.55 5.61 -3.95
N LEU A 65 -3.89 4.72 -4.69
CA LEU A 65 -4.08 3.29 -4.52
C LEU A 65 -3.70 2.83 -3.10
N ASN A 66 -2.58 3.32 -2.56
CA ASN A 66 -2.16 3.05 -1.18
C ASN A 66 -3.21 3.55 -0.16
N THR A 67 -3.74 4.76 -0.36
CA THR A 67 -4.79 5.32 0.50
C THR A 67 -6.06 4.48 0.49
N ILE A 68 -6.47 3.98 -0.68
CA ILE A 68 -7.63 3.10 -0.81
C ILE A 68 -7.35 1.77 -0.09
N ALA A 69 -6.19 1.17 -0.32
CA ALA A 69 -5.79 -0.09 0.32
C ALA A 69 -5.78 0.03 1.85
N HIS A 70 -5.19 1.10 2.38
CA HIS A 70 -5.14 1.37 3.81
C HIS A 70 -6.53 1.61 4.39
N THR A 71 -7.38 2.39 3.71
CA THR A 71 -8.73 2.72 4.18
C THR A 71 -9.65 1.49 4.18
N VAL A 72 -9.71 0.76 3.07
CA VAL A 72 -10.55 -0.44 2.94
C VAL A 72 -10.04 -1.54 3.87
N GLY A 73 -8.72 -1.70 3.98
CA GLY A 73 -8.09 -2.63 4.91
C GLY A 73 -8.44 -2.34 6.36
N ALA A 74 -8.26 -1.09 6.81
CA ALA A 74 -8.56 -0.68 8.17
C ALA A 74 -10.04 -0.84 8.53
N ILE A 75 -10.96 -0.48 7.62
CA ILE A 75 -12.40 -0.67 7.81
C ILE A 75 -12.73 -2.16 7.90
N GLY A 76 -12.23 -2.98 6.97
CA GLY A 76 -12.51 -4.42 6.92
C GLY A 76 -11.96 -5.17 8.13
N VAL A 77 -10.76 -4.85 8.59
CA VAL A 77 -10.21 -5.44 9.81
C VAL A 77 -10.94 -4.91 11.05
N GLY A 78 -11.23 -3.61 11.13
CA GLY A 78 -11.96 -3.02 12.25
C GLY A 78 -13.35 -3.65 12.46
N ASP A 79 -14.12 -3.83 11.37
CA ASP A 79 -15.43 -4.49 11.41
C ASP A 79 -15.33 -5.95 11.93
N GLN A 80 -14.31 -6.69 11.48
CA GLN A 80 -14.14 -8.07 11.94
C GLN A 80 -13.59 -8.17 13.37
N ALA A 81 -12.73 -7.25 13.77
CA ALA A 81 -12.25 -7.18 15.15
C ALA A 81 -13.42 -6.89 16.12
N ALA A 82 -14.31 -5.96 15.76
CA ALA A 82 -15.49 -5.64 16.55
C ALA A 82 -16.42 -6.86 16.74
N LYS A 83 -16.57 -7.71 15.72
CA LYS A 83 -17.40 -8.94 15.79
C LYS A 83 -16.74 -10.07 16.58
N ILE A 84 -15.45 -10.28 16.40
CA ILE A 84 -14.72 -11.40 17.02
C ILE A 84 -14.59 -11.21 18.52
N TRP A 85 -14.33 -9.98 18.95
CA TRP A 85 -14.11 -9.68 20.36
C TRP A 85 -15.33 -9.03 21.03
N ALA A 86 -16.52 -9.02 20.43
CA ALA A 86 -17.71 -8.34 20.97
C ALA A 86 -18.01 -8.61 22.47
N ASP A 87 -17.67 -9.81 22.98
CA ASP A 87 -17.88 -10.23 24.37
C ASP A 87 -16.68 -9.97 25.31
N ALA A 88 -15.58 -9.42 24.80
CA ALA A 88 -14.39 -9.07 25.57
C ALA A 88 -14.46 -7.63 26.12
N ASP A 89 -13.58 -7.31 27.08
CA ASP A 89 -13.54 -6.00 27.73
C ASP A 89 -13.56 -4.85 26.70
N PRO A 90 -14.45 -3.84 26.83
CA PRO A 90 -14.59 -2.72 25.90
C PRO A 90 -13.28 -2.00 25.58
N LEU A 91 -12.32 -2.02 26.52
CA LEU A 91 -11.01 -1.40 26.36
C LEU A 91 -10.11 -2.22 25.42
N ILE A 92 -10.16 -3.55 25.51
CA ILE A 92 -9.34 -4.45 24.70
C ILE A 92 -9.87 -4.50 23.26
N THR A 93 -11.18 -4.54 23.12
CA THR A 93 -11.92 -4.59 21.84
C THR A 93 -11.91 -3.28 21.08
N GLY A 94 -12.19 -2.17 21.77
CA GLY A 94 -12.38 -0.86 21.17
C GLY A 94 -11.07 -0.10 20.94
N LEU A 95 -10.01 -0.40 21.70
CA LEU A 95 -8.77 0.37 21.67
C LEU A 95 -7.54 -0.49 21.37
N VAL A 96 -7.27 -1.53 22.16
CA VAL A 96 -5.98 -2.25 22.06
C VAL A 96 -5.84 -3.00 20.75
N VAL A 97 -6.83 -3.81 20.37
CA VAL A 97 -6.78 -4.58 19.12
C VAL A 97 -6.71 -3.66 17.90
N PRO A 98 -7.59 -2.65 17.73
CA PRO A 98 -7.54 -1.74 16.58
C PRO A 98 -6.22 -0.95 16.51
N VAL A 99 -5.74 -0.41 17.64
CA VAL A 99 -4.51 0.39 17.65
C VAL A 99 -3.30 -0.47 17.27
N VAL A 100 -3.14 -1.66 17.84
CA VAL A 100 -2.02 -2.57 17.52
C VAL A 100 -2.10 -3.03 16.05
N MET A 101 -3.31 -3.34 15.58
CA MET A 101 -3.59 -3.68 14.19
C MET A 101 -3.18 -2.55 13.23
N THR A 102 -3.60 -1.32 13.49
CA THR A 102 -3.25 -0.15 12.67
C THR A 102 -1.75 0.13 12.70
N LEU A 103 -1.10 0.03 13.87
CA LEU A 103 0.35 0.19 14.01
C LEU A 103 1.11 -0.87 13.19
N ALA A 104 0.63 -2.11 13.21
CA ALA A 104 1.21 -3.19 12.41
C ALA A 104 1.09 -2.93 10.91
N ILE A 105 -0.05 -2.41 10.42
CA ILE A 105 -0.24 -2.06 9.01
C ILE A 105 0.75 -0.94 8.61
N LEU A 106 0.80 0.15 9.39
CA LEU A 106 1.68 1.29 9.10
C LEU A 106 3.16 0.89 9.07
N VAL A 107 3.64 0.17 10.09
CA VAL A 107 5.04 -0.22 10.19
C VAL A 107 5.43 -1.22 9.10
N LEU A 108 4.62 -2.26 8.89
CA LEU A 108 4.97 -3.33 7.95
C LEU A 108 4.82 -2.90 6.48
N SER A 109 3.93 -1.96 6.21
CA SER A 109 3.59 -1.61 4.84
C SER A 109 4.22 -0.33 4.31
N GLU A 110 4.56 0.61 5.18
CA GLU A 110 5.05 1.94 4.79
C GLU A 110 6.51 2.19 5.23
N LEU A 111 7.01 1.46 6.23
CA LEU A 111 8.32 1.73 6.85
C LEU A 111 9.42 0.73 6.45
N ILE A 112 9.04 -0.47 6.00
CA ILE A 112 9.96 -1.54 5.56
C ILE A 112 10.36 -1.41 4.09
N PRO A 113 9.43 -1.30 3.13
CA PRO A 113 9.76 -1.06 1.72
C PRO A 113 10.24 0.38 1.49
#